data_AF-A0A520I8I7-F1
#
_entry.id   AF-A0A520I8I7-F1
#
_cell.length_a   1.000
_cell.length_b   1.000
_cell.length_c   1.000
_cell.angle_alpha   90.00
_cell.angle_beta   90.00
_cell.angle_gamma   90.00
#
_symmetry.space_group_name_H-M   'P 1'
#
loop_
_entity.id
_entity.type
_entity.pdbx_description
1 polymer ?
#
loop_
_entity_poly.entity_id
_entity_poly.type
_entity_poly.pdbx_seq_one_letter_code
_entity_poly.pdbx_strand_id
1 'polypeptide(L)'
;MSAGFSTFTIALLLQSAATPVAQPAPPSAVAHPEIWPTANARPSRDPRVEARIDAIMKRMSVEDKIGQLIQVDIASIEPSDLRTYKLGSILN
;
A
#
# COMPACT_ATOMS: atom_id res chain seq x y z
N MET A 1 33.08 54.07 18.95
CA MET A 1 33.16 52.59 19.07
C MET A 1 32.03 51.98 18.26
N SER A 2 32.36 50.89 17.56
CA SER A 2 31.73 50.33 16.35
C SER A 2 30.22 50.09 16.35
N ALA A 3 29.61 50.30 15.18
CA ALA A 3 28.75 49.30 14.52
C ALA A 3 28.51 49.69 13.05
N GLY A 4 28.69 48.75 12.12
CA GLY A 4 28.36 48.90 10.70
C GLY A 4 28.28 47.54 10.03
N PHE A 5 27.11 46.91 10.09
CA PHE A 5 26.76 45.74 9.29
C PHE A 5 26.40 46.22 7.88
N SER A 6 27.00 45.63 6.83
CA SER A 6 26.64 45.91 5.44
C SER A 6 26.31 44.63 4.67
N THR A 7 25.36 44.80 3.77
CA THR A 7 24.38 43.86 3.24
C THR A 7 24.77 43.17 1.93
N PHE A 8 24.22 41.96 1.74
CA PHE A 8 23.66 41.35 0.53
C PHE A 8 24.30 41.59 -0.85
N THR A 9 24.53 40.51 -1.60
CA THR A 9 24.45 40.53 -3.07
C THR A 9 23.84 39.23 -3.60
N ILE A 10 22.64 39.34 -4.16
CA ILE A 10 21.92 38.32 -4.94
C ILE A 10 22.31 38.52 -6.41
N ALA A 11 22.79 37.47 -7.07
CA ALA A 11 23.04 37.48 -8.52
C ALA A 11 21.97 36.68 -9.25
N LEU A 12 21.19 37.38 -10.07
CA LEU A 12 20.13 36.92 -10.97
C LEU A 12 20.76 36.50 -12.32
N LEU A 13 20.51 35.28 -12.81
CA LEU A 13 20.88 34.86 -14.18
C LEU A 13 19.68 34.27 -14.95
N LEU A 14 19.56 34.74 -16.19
CA LEU A 14 18.62 34.46 -17.27
C LEU A 14 18.28 32.98 -17.49
N GLN A 15 16.98 32.67 -17.61
CA GLN A 15 16.45 31.38 -18.05
C GLN A 15 16.22 31.37 -19.57
N SER A 16 16.91 30.47 -20.29
CA SER A 16 16.57 30.09 -21.67
C SER A 16 15.42 29.09 -21.64
N ALA A 17 14.30 29.40 -22.31
CA ALA A 17 13.21 28.44 -22.48
C ALA A 17 13.59 27.39 -23.53
N ALA A 18 14.02 26.22 -23.09
CA ALA A 18 14.15 25.04 -23.95
C ALA A 18 12.76 24.44 -24.19
N THR A 19 12.39 24.24 -25.44
CA THR A 19 11.21 23.44 -25.81
C THR A 19 11.45 21.99 -25.34
N PRO A 20 10.55 21.41 -24.51
CA PRO A 20 10.73 20.03 -24.09
C PRO A 20 10.48 19.12 -25.29
N VAL A 21 11.55 18.49 -25.80
CA VAL A 21 11.43 17.36 -26.70
C VAL A 21 10.85 16.22 -25.86
N ALA A 22 9.65 15.75 -26.22
CA ALA A 22 9.02 14.64 -25.53
C ALA A 22 9.95 13.42 -25.61
N GLN A 23 10.55 13.03 -24.48
CA GLN A 23 11.32 11.81 -24.41
C GLN A 23 10.36 10.63 -24.64
N PRO A 24 10.70 9.68 -25.53
CA PRO A 24 9.93 8.46 -25.67
C PRO A 24 9.83 7.79 -24.30
N ALA A 25 8.62 7.36 -23.95
CA ALA A 25 8.37 6.70 -22.67
C ALA A 25 9.33 5.51 -22.52
N PRO A 26 9.96 5.34 -21.34
CA PRO A 26 10.82 4.19 -21.11
C PRO A 26 10.00 2.91 -21.31
N PRO A 27 10.62 1.83 -21.81
CA PRO A 27 9.96 0.55 -21.97
C PRO A 27 9.39 0.07 -20.63
N SER A 28 8.25 -0.61 -20.67
CA SER A 28 7.64 -1.21 -19.48
C SER A 28 8.62 -2.19 -18.82
N ALA A 29 8.80 -2.06 -17.50
CA ALA A 29 9.70 -2.94 -16.76
C ALA A 29 9.20 -4.39 -16.80
N VAL A 30 10.09 -5.32 -17.14
CA VAL A 30 9.84 -6.77 -17.09
C VAL A 30 10.29 -7.28 -15.72
N ALA A 31 9.40 -7.97 -15.01
CA ALA A 31 9.78 -8.61 -13.75
C ALA A 31 10.68 -9.83 -14.04
N HIS A 32 11.71 -10.01 -13.20
CA HIS A 32 12.63 -11.15 -13.21
C HIS A 32 12.48 -11.96 -11.92
N PRO A 33 11.47 -12.86 -11.80
CA PRO A 33 11.23 -13.64 -10.59
C PRO A 33 12.43 -14.49 -10.14
N GLU A 34 13.30 -14.87 -11.08
CA GLU A 34 14.49 -15.67 -10.85
C GLU A 34 15.55 -15.00 -9.97
N ILE A 35 15.53 -13.66 -9.87
CA ILE A 35 16.45 -12.90 -9.01
C ILE A 35 15.80 -12.41 -7.72
N TRP A 36 14.56 -12.83 -7.41
CA TRP A 36 13.91 -12.42 -6.18
C TRP A 36 14.64 -13.04 -4.97
N PRO A 37 14.98 -12.24 -3.95
CA PRO A 37 15.61 -12.78 -2.76
C PRO A 37 14.62 -13.72 -2.05
N THR A 38 15.12 -14.87 -1.58
CA THR A 38 14.29 -15.78 -0.77
C THR A 38 13.98 -15.10 0.57
N ALA A 39 12.70 -14.85 0.84
CA ALA A 39 12.28 -14.35 2.13
C ALA A 39 12.43 -15.45 3.20
N ASN A 40 13.40 -15.29 4.10
CA ASN A 40 13.59 -16.18 5.26
C ASN A 40 12.58 -15.88 6.39
N ALA A 41 11.29 -15.76 6.05
CA ALA A 41 10.24 -15.56 7.03
C ALA A 41 9.92 -16.90 7.71
N ARG A 42 10.29 -17.04 8.99
CA ARG A 42 9.81 -18.13 9.87
C ARG A 42 8.93 -17.55 10.98
N PRO A 43 7.70 -17.12 10.66
CA PRO A 43 6.77 -16.76 11.73
C PRO A 43 6.49 -18.02 12.57
N SER A 44 6.64 -17.90 13.89
CA SER A 44 6.27 -18.96 14.82
C SER A 44 4.75 -19.16 14.77
N ARG A 45 4.30 -20.33 14.34
CA ARG A 45 2.87 -20.70 14.35
C ARG A 45 2.53 -21.37 15.66
N ASP A 46 1.58 -20.81 16.40
CA ASP A 46 1.05 -21.45 17.61
C ASP A 46 0.08 -22.57 17.20
N PRO A 47 0.32 -23.84 17.57
CA PRO A 47 -0.56 -24.96 17.24
C PRO A 47 -2.02 -24.76 17.68
N ARG A 48 -2.26 -24.01 18.76
CA ARG A 48 -3.62 -23.71 19.24
C ARG A 48 -4.34 -22.74 18.30
N VAL A 49 -3.61 -21.79 17.75
CA VAL A 49 -4.15 -20.83 16.78
C VAL A 49 -4.47 -21.55 15.47
N GLU A 50 -3.55 -22.38 14.96
CA GLU A 50 -3.76 -23.16 13.73
C GLU A 50 -4.98 -24.10 13.85
N ALA A 51 -5.11 -24.82 14.97
CA ALA A 51 -6.27 -25.67 15.22
C ALA A 51 -7.60 -24.90 15.23
N ARG A 52 -7.58 -23.66 15.75
CA ARG A 52 -8.76 -22.78 15.73
C ARG A 52 -9.06 -22.30 14.32
N ILE A 53 -8.04 -21.93 13.54
CA ILE A 53 -8.20 -21.55 12.12
C ILE A 53 -8.86 -22.70 11.36
N ASP A 54 -8.36 -23.92 11.49
CA ASP A 54 -8.92 -25.11 10.83
C ASP A 54 -10.38 -25.35 11.22
N ALA A 55 -10.72 -25.24 12.50
CA ALA A 55 -12.08 -25.40 12.98
C ALA A 55 -13.03 -24.33 12.38
N ILE A 56 -12.56 -23.09 12.23
CA ILE A 56 -13.34 -22.00 11.63
C ILE A 56 -13.47 -22.20 10.11
N MET A 57 -12.41 -22.55 9.41
CA MET A 57 -12.42 -22.74 7.96
C MET A 57 -13.31 -23.90 7.51
N LYS A 58 -13.45 -24.95 8.35
CA LYS A 58 -14.34 -26.10 8.10
C LYS A 58 -15.83 -25.75 8.15
N ARG A 59 -16.22 -24.74 8.93
CA ARG A 59 -17.62 -24.30 9.08
C ARG A 59 -18.02 -23.15 8.16
N MET A 60 -17.07 -22.59 7.39
CA MET A 60 -17.32 -21.49 6.47
C MET A 60 -17.73 -22.01 5.09
N SER A 61 -18.77 -21.40 4.52
CA SER A 61 -19.07 -21.56 3.08
C SER A 61 -18.01 -20.88 2.21
N VAL A 62 -18.13 -21.03 0.89
CA VAL A 62 -17.22 -20.33 -0.05
C VAL A 62 -17.45 -18.82 0.02
N GLU A 63 -18.71 -18.42 0.11
CA GLU A 63 -19.14 -17.02 0.24
C GLU A 63 -18.59 -16.40 1.53
N ASP A 64 -18.64 -17.13 2.65
CA ASP A 64 -18.07 -16.68 3.92
C ASP A 64 -16.55 -16.46 3.80
N LYS A 65 -15.85 -17.34 3.08
CA LYS A 65 -14.40 -17.21 2.85
C LYS A 65 -14.08 -16.02 1.97
N ILE A 66 -14.86 -15.80 0.91
CA ILE A 66 -14.74 -14.61 0.06
C ILE A 66 -15.01 -13.35 0.87
N GLY A 67 -16.04 -13.35 1.73
CA GLY A 67 -16.35 -12.25 2.64
C GLY A 67 -15.15 -11.85 3.49
N GLN A 68 -14.42 -12.83 4.04
CA GLN A 68 -13.21 -12.56 4.84
C GLN A 68 -12.04 -11.96 4.05
N LEU A 69 -12.00 -12.11 2.71
CA LEU A 69 -10.96 -11.51 1.86
C LEU A 69 -11.30 -10.08 1.43
N ILE A 70 -12.56 -9.68 1.53
CA ILE A 70 -13.02 -8.35 1.11
C ILE A 70 -12.82 -7.34 2.24
N GLN A 71 -12.24 -6.20 1.89
CA GLN A 71 -12.21 -5.00 2.71
C GLN A 71 -13.12 -3.94 2.09
N VAL A 72 -14.09 -3.45 2.85
CA VAL A 72 -15.02 -2.41 2.40
C VAL A 72 -14.70 -1.06 3.04
N ASP A 73 -15.09 0.01 2.38
CA ASP A 73 -15.15 1.35 2.96
C ASP A 73 -16.43 1.51 3.79
N ILE A 74 -16.32 2.09 5.00
CA ILE A 74 -17.45 2.32 5.91
C ILE A 74 -18.56 3.18 5.29
N ALA A 75 -18.24 4.07 4.35
CA ALA A 75 -19.22 4.92 3.67
C ALA A 75 -20.05 4.16 2.60
N SER A 76 -19.67 2.91 2.28
CA SER A 76 -20.24 2.13 1.18
C SER A 76 -21.10 0.94 1.63
N ILE A 77 -21.36 0.79 2.93
CA ILE A 77 -22.09 -0.35 3.49
C ILE A 77 -23.11 0.06 4.55
N GLU A 78 -24.07 -0.82 4.79
CA GLU A 78 -24.98 -0.75 5.92
C GLU A 78 -24.62 -1.79 7.01
N PRO A 79 -25.01 -1.59 8.28
CA PRO A 79 -24.78 -2.61 9.32
C PRO A 79 -25.43 -3.97 9.05
N SER A 80 -26.49 -4.01 8.23
CA SER A 80 -27.14 -5.23 7.73
C SER A 80 -26.19 -6.08 6.88
N ASP A 81 -25.34 -5.46 6.07
CA ASP A 81 -24.40 -6.13 5.15
C ASP A 81 -23.38 -7.00 5.88
N LEU A 82 -23.00 -6.62 7.11
CA LEU A 82 -22.08 -7.41 7.93
C LEU A 82 -22.65 -8.79 8.30
N ARG A 83 -23.98 -8.89 8.47
CA ARG A 83 -24.65 -10.16 8.74
C ARG A 83 -24.78 -11.01 7.48
N THR A 84 -25.01 -10.37 6.34
CA THR A 84 -25.22 -11.04 5.06
C THR A 84 -23.90 -11.55 4.48
N TYR A 85 -22.89 -10.68 4.35
CA TYR A 85 -21.66 -10.96 3.61
C TYR A 85 -20.46 -11.34 4.48
N LYS A 86 -20.56 -11.20 5.81
CA LYS A 86 -19.51 -11.58 6.77
C LYS A 86 -18.12 -11.04 6.36
N LEU A 87 -18.08 -9.73 6.12
CA LEU A 87 -16.90 -9.01 5.63
C LEU A 87 -15.71 -9.18 6.59
N GLY A 88 -14.51 -9.31 6.03
CA GLY A 88 -13.28 -9.54 6.78
C GLY A 88 -12.68 -8.28 7.40
N SER A 89 -12.90 -7.13 6.76
CA SER A 89 -12.35 -5.86 7.20
C SER A 89 -13.22 -4.68 6.76
N ILE A 90 -13.22 -3.62 7.56
CA ILE A 90 -13.85 -2.33 7.26
C ILE A 90 -12.76 -1.26 7.40
N LEU A 91 -12.63 -0.43 6.36
CA LEU A 91 -11.79 0.75 6.34
C LEU A 91 -12.60 1.97 6.80
N ASN A 92 -12.00 2.79 7.64
CA ASN A 92 -12.56 4.05 8.14
C ASN A 92 -11.66 5.23 7.79
#